data_AF-A0A6P1BIY3-F1
#
_entry.id   AF-A0A6P1BIY3-F1
#
_cell.length_a   1.000
_cell.length_b   1.000
_cell.length_c   1.000
_cell.angle_alpha   90.00
_cell.angle_beta   90.00
_cell.angle_gamma   90.00
#
_symmetry.space_group_name_H-M   'P 1'
#
loop_
_entity.id
_entity.type
_entity.pdbx_description
1 polymer ?
#
loop_
_entity_poly.entity_id
_entity_poly.type
_entity_poly.pdbx_seq_one_letter_code
_entity_poly.pdbx_strand_id
1 'polypeptide(L)'
;MLYVEKHDHGPVIAIKNVGQDVKEGGIYFRYVGETRLIKPGELRQISAAREQRAVAEFSARMNRVAIGKEATIDLDSGEVAGTSGKFLIDKSLLPSIQFVREGEFDEKKGAPALRLIGDVEPVSEVERERTRIIRENVTPDAVVRNFLRNEKVAEPMQYIHFQAHAQRKWFPVWFYIDQAQSNATEVAEDLRKQVATYPSSRDALVDRLAGKDAAFRQSTGKAEALRGKLARGEIKAPVDVDEDVVFAGAVQALPTTVKPKDLESIRTILLECLDRAQGTDSRSSNRRGAIYRAASRLDELLYSKK
;
A
#
# COMPACT_ATOMS: atom_id res chain seq x y z
N MET A 1 23.06 -63.78 7.75
CA MET A 1 21.64 -63.61 7.38
C MET A 1 21.47 -62.15 6.98
N LEU A 2 20.98 -61.86 5.77
CA LEU A 2 20.84 -60.48 5.27
C LEU A 2 19.43 -60.00 5.60
N TYR A 3 19.30 -59.00 6.48
CA TYR A 3 18.03 -58.38 6.82
C TYR A 3 17.96 -57.02 6.11
N VAL A 4 16.86 -56.76 5.40
CA VAL A 4 16.65 -55.50 4.68
C VAL A 4 15.35 -54.90 5.20
N GLU A 5 15.46 -53.72 5.80
CA GLU A 5 14.32 -52.97 6.31
C GLU A 5 13.52 -52.35 5.16
N LYS A 6 12.22 -52.17 5.42
CA LYS A 6 11.35 -51.49 4.47
C LYS A 6 11.79 -50.03 4.36
N HIS A 7 12.03 -49.58 3.13
CA HIS A 7 12.36 -48.18 2.87
C HIS A 7 11.16 -47.27 3.17
N ASP A 8 11.39 -46.17 3.89
CA ASP A 8 10.34 -45.24 4.33
C ASP A 8 9.64 -44.53 3.17
N HIS A 9 10.40 -44.26 2.11
CA HIS A 9 9.96 -43.59 0.88
C HIS A 9 10.03 -44.53 -0.32
N GLY A 10 9.26 -45.61 -0.30
CA GLY A 10 9.09 -46.46 -1.48
C GLY A 10 8.31 -45.77 -2.61
N PRO A 11 8.33 -46.31 -3.84
CA PRO A 11 9.04 -47.51 -4.26
C PRO A 11 10.54 -47.28 -4.51
N VAL A 12 11.36 -48.29 -4.26
CA VAL A 12 12.80 -48.26 -4.59
C VAL A 12 12.97 -48.66 -6.06
N ILE A 13 13.66 -47.82 -6.83
CA ILE A 13 13.87 -47.99 -8.27
C ILE A 13 15.30 -48.47 -8.51
N ALA A 14 15.48 -49.49 -9.35
CA ALA A 14 16.81 -49.91 -9.79
C ALA A 14 17.45 -48.81 -10.65
N ILE A 15 18.57 -48.26 -10.19
CA ILE A 15 19.30 -47.18 -10.88
C ILE A 15 20.32 -47.68 -11.91
N LYS A 16 20.63 -48.98 -11.91
CA LYS A 16 21.60 -49.61 -12.82
C LYS A 16 21.15 -51.02 -13.14
N ASN A 17 21.55 -51.50 -14.32
CA ASN A 17 21.40 -52.89 -14.70
C ASN A 17 22.34 -53.77 -13.87
N VAL A 18 21.84 -54.87 -13.31
CA VAL A 18 22.65 -55.89 -12.63
C VAL A 18 22.30 -57.25 -13.24
N GLY A 19 23.22 -57.77 -14.05
CA GLY A 19 23.00 -59.01 -14.80
C GLY A 19 21.86 -58.92 -15.82
N GLN A 20 21.16 -60.04 -16.04
CA GLN A 20 19.94 -60.12 -16.87
C GLN A 20 18.66 -59.91 -16.04
N ASP A 21 18.74 -60.02 -14.72
CA ASP A 21 17.57 -60.11 -13.83
C ASP A 21 17.07 -58.73 -13.36
N VAL A 22 17.99 -57.77 -13.15
CA VAL A 22 17.67 -56.41 -12.69
C VAL A 22 17.89 -55.41 -13.81
N LYS A 23 16.80 -54.80 -14.26
CA LYS A 23 16.80 -53.74 -15.28
C LYS A 23 16.67 -52.37 -14.62
N GLU A 24 17.39 -51.41 -15.16
CA GLU A 24 17.29 -49.98 -14.83
C GLU A 24 15.86 -49.48 -15.02
N GLY A 25 15.38 -48.67 -14.08
CA GLY A 25 14.00 -48.18 -14.03
C GLY A 25 12.98 -49.21 -13.52
N GLY A 26 13.38 -50.46 -13.34
CA GLY A 26 12.52 -51.52 -12.78
C GLY A 26 12.28 -51.33 -11.27
N ILE A 27 11.03 -51.49 -10.85
CA ILE A 27 10.66 -51.60 -9.43
C ILE A 27 10.40 -53.06 -9.13
N TYR A 28 11.20 -53.64 -8.25
CA TYR A 28 11.09 -55.05 -7.87
C TYR A 28 10.42 -55.19 -6.50
N PHE A 29 9.53 -56.17 -6.38
CA PHE A 29 8.78 -56.44 -5.16
C PHE A 29 8.91 -57.92 -4.78
N ARG A 30 9.03 -58.19 -3.48
CA ARG A 30 9.13 -59.56 -2.96
C ARG A 30 7.74 -60.15 -2.81
N TYR A 31 7.48 -61.21 -3.55
CA TYR A 31 6.31 -62.07 -3.41
C TYR A 31 6.70 -63.34 -2.66
N VAL A 32 5.70 -64.14 -2.28
CA VAL A 32 5.95 -65.43 -1.63
C VAL A 32 6.76 -66.31 -2.61
N GLY A 33 8.00 -66.63 -2.21
CA GLY A 33 8.90 -67.49 -2.99
C GLY A 33 9.75 -66.79 -4.06
N GLU A 34 9.37 -65.61 -4.57
CA GLU A 34 10.08 -64.96 -5.69
C GLU A 34 10.16 -63.43 -5.58
N THR A 35 11.17 -62.84 -6.22
CA THR A 35 11.26 -61.39 -6.44
C THR A 35 11.01 -61.13 -7.91
N ARG A 36 10.04 -60.28 -8.23
CA ARG A 36 9.69 -59.92 -9.62
C ARG A 36 9.31 -58.45 -9.71
N LEU A 37 9.06 -57.97 -10.92
CA LEU A 37 8.54 -56.62 -11.15
C LEU A 37 7.23 -56.42 -10.36
N ILE A 38 7.10 -55.23 -9.77
CA ILE A 38 5.92 -54.84 -9.00
C ILE A 38 4.68 -54.89 -9.89
N LYS A 39 3.61 -55.48 -9.38
CA LYS A 39 2.32 -55.47 -10.08
C LYS A 39 1.61 -54.11 -9.89
N PRO A 40 0.69 -53.74 -10.80
CA PRO A 40 0.02 -52.45 -10.74
C PRO A 40 -0.78 -52.19 -9.47
N GLY A 41 -1.33 -53.22 -8.82
CA GLY A 41 -2.14 -53.06 -7.61
C GLY A 41 -1.31 -52.58 -6.42
N GLU A 42 -0.16 -53.18 -6.20
CA GLU A 42 0.79 -52.90 -5.13
C GLU A 42 1.44 -51.55 -5.36
N LEU A 43 1.77 -51.22 -6.61
CA LEU A 43 2.28 -49.89 -6.96
C LEU A 43 1.25 -48.80 -6.64
N ARG A 44 -0.04 -49.00 -6.99
CA ARG A 44 -1.11 -48.06 -6.65
C ARG A 44 -1.27 -47.89 -5.14
N GLN A 45 -1.18 -48.97 -4.37
CA GLN A 45 -1.25 -48.91 -2.91
C GLN A 45 -0.10 -48.09 -2.30
N ILE A 46 1.14 -48.30 -2.79
CA ILE A 46 2.31 -47.53 -2.33
C ILE A 46 2.16 -46.05 -2.68
N SER A 47 1.70 -45.73 -3.90
CA SER A 47 1.47 -44.35 -4.33
C SER A 47 0.38 -43.66 -3.51
N ALA A 48 -0.75 -44.33 -3.28
CA ALA A 48 -1.85 -43.79 -2.47
C ALA A 48 -1.41 -43.52 -1.02
N ALA A 49 -0.64 -44.43 -0.42
CA ALA A 49 -0.10 -44.22 0.93
C ALA A 49 0.86 -43.03 0.99
N ARG A 50 1.67 -42.81 -0.06
CA ARG A 50 2.58 -41.66 -0.15
C ARG A 50 1.81 -40.34 -0.27
N GLU A 51 0.79 -40.31 -1.12
CA GLU A 51 -0.07 -39.14 -1.30
C GLU A 51 -0.79 -38.79 -0.01
N GLN A 52 -1.37 -39.79 0.69
CA GLN A 52 -2.04 -39.57 1.97
C GLN A 52 -1.10 -39.00 3.04
N ARG A 53 0.15 -39.49 3.11
CA ARG A 53 1.16 -38.92 4.02
C ARG A 53 1.52 -37.49 3.67
N ALA A 54 1.73 -37.18 2.39
CA ALA A 54 2.03 -35.83 1.94
C ALA A 54 0.88 -34.85 2.26
N VAL A 55 -0.37 -35.27 2.02
CA VAL A 55 -1.56 -34.49 2.36
C VAL A 55 -1.69 -34.31 3.88
N ALA A 56 -1.43 -35.35 4.67
CA ALA A 56 -1.49 -35.26 6.13
C ALA A 56 -0.40 -34.35 6.70
N GLU A 57 0.82 -34.43 6.17
CA GLU A 57 1.93 -33.56 6.59
C GLU A 57 1.66 -32.10 6.20
N PHE A 58 1.17 -31.87 4.99
CA PHE A 58 0.77 -30.55 4.51
C PHE A 58 -0.39 -29.97 5.34
N SER A 59 -1.41 -30.77 5.63
CA SER A 59 -2.52 -30.38 6.49
C SER A 59 -2.06 -30.10 7.92
N ALA A 60 -1.12 -30.87 8.47
CA ALA A 60 -0.54 -30.62 9.78
C ALA A 60 0.25 -29.29 9.82
N ARG A 61 1.00 -28.98 8.76
CA ARG A 61 1.70 -27.68 8.61
C ARG A 61 0.70 -26.53 8.49
N MET A 62 -0.32 -26.66 7.64
CA MET A 62 -1.39 -25.66 7.52
C MET A 62 -2.17 -25.46 8.80
N ASN A 63 -2.44 -26.53 9.56
CA ASN A 63 -3.09 -26.41 10.87
C ASN A 63 -2.19 -25.69 11.88
N ARG A 64 -0.87 -25.91 11.89
CA ARG A 64 0.06 -25.15 12.75
C ARG A 64 0.13 -23.67 12.38
N VAL A 65 0.10 -23.36 11.08
CA VAL A 65 0.02 -21.99 10.56
C VAL A 65 -1.32 -21.35 10.95
N ALA A 66 -2.43 -22.06 10.79
CA ALA A 66 -3.78 -21.57 11.13
C ALA A 66 -3.99 -21.38 12.63
N ILE A 67 -3.37 -22.20 13.47
CA ILE A 67 -3.38 -22.10 14.94
C ILE A 67 -2.35 -21.07 15.43
N GLY A 68 -1.57 -20.45 14.52
CA GLY A 68 -0.64 -19.37 14.83
C GLY A 68 0.58 -19.80 15.64
N LYS A 69 0.96 -21.08 15.62
CA LYS A 69 2.13 -21.60 16.37
C LYS A 69 3.48 -21.37 15.67
N GLU A 70 3.47 -21.18 14.37
CA GLU A 70 4.67 -20.90 13.57
C GLU A 70 4.51 -19.53 12.90
N ALA A 71 5.56 -18.70 12.98
CA ALA A 71 5.57 -17.40 12.31
C ALA A 71 5.77 -17.61 10.80
N THR A 72 4.86 -17.08 9.99
CA THR A 72 4.98 -17.15 8.53
C THR A 72 5.61 -15.86 8.03
N ILE A 73 6.66 -15.98 7.23
CA ILE A 73 7.38 -14.85 6.62
C ILE A 73 7.01 -14.82 5.14
N ASP A 74 6.41 -13.72 4.69
CA ASP A 74 6.28 -13.41 3.27
C ASP A 74 7.59 -12.78 2.78
N LEU A 75 8.29 -13.47 1.88
CA LEU A 75 9.58 -13.04 1.34
C LEU A 75 9.46 -11.89 0.34
N ASP A 76 8.28 -11.66 -0.23
CA ASP A 76 8.04 -10.57 -1.19
C ASP A 76 7.75 -9.25 -0.46
N SER A 77 6.96 -9.32 0.62
CA SER A 77 6.54 -8.15 1.40
C SER A 77 7.38 -7.90 2.67
N GLY A 78 8.14 -8.88 3.14
CA GLY A 78 8.85 -8.81 4.42
C GLY A 78 7.92 -8.88 5.65
N GLU A 79 6.63 -9.20 5.45
CA GLU A 79 5.66 -9.29 6.54
C GLU A 79 5.83 -10.63 7.29
N VAL A 80 6.01 -10.56 8.61
CA VAL A 80 6.05 -11.73 9.49
C VAL A 80 4.78 -11.77 10.35
N ALA A 81 4.02 -12.85 10.24
CA ALA A 81 2.79 -13.07 11.02
C ALA A 81 2.97 -14.24 12.00
N GLY A 82 2.92 -13.96 13.32
CA GLY A 82 3.00 -14.96 14.39
C GLY A 82 2.11 -14.63 15.59
N THR A 83 2.12 -15.49 16.62
CA THR A 83 1.26 -15.37 17.82
C THR A 83 1.51 -14.10 18.64
N SER A 84 2.72 -13.55 18.57
CA SER A 84 3.15 -12.37 19.33
C SER A 84 2.94 -11.04 18.59
N GLY A 85 2.24 -11.05 17.45
CA GLY A 85 1.94 -9.86 16.65
C GLY A 85 2.52 -9.91 15.23
N LYS A 86 2.18 -8.90 14.44
CA LYS A 86 2.66 -8.70 13.06
C LYS A 86 3.69 -7.58 13.04
N PHE A 87 4.96 -7.92 12.87
CA PHE A 87 6.04 -6.94 12.72
C PHE A 87 6.51 -6.95 11.26
N LEU A 88 6.85 -5.76 10.75
CA LEU A 88 7.28 -5.57 9.37
C LEU A 88 8.81 -5.40 9.39
N ILE A 89 9.52 -6.27 8.67
CA ILE A 89 10.97 -6.21 8.58
C ILE A 89 11.31 -5.40 7.32
N ASP A 90 12.14 -4.37 7.47
CA ASP A 90 12.65 -3.61 6.33
C ASP A 90 13.40 -4.55 5.38
N LYS A 91 13.12 -4.44 4.07
CA LYS A 91 13.70 -5.29 3.02
C LYS A 91 15.25 -5.26 3.03
N SER A 92 15.84 -4.16 3.48
CA SER A 92 17.29 -4.00 3.66
C SER A 92 17.90 -4.92 4.71
N LEU A 93 17.12 -5.43 5.66
CA LEU A 93 17.55 -6.30 6.74
C LEU A 93 17.37 -7.80 6.43
N LEU A 94 16.64 -8.16 5.38
CA LEU A 94 16.48 -9.57 4.96
C LEU A 94 17.82 -10.29 4.70
N PRO A 95 18.87 -9.67 4.12
CA PRO A 95 20.15 -10.32 3.90
C PRO A 95 20.98 -10.55 5.17
N SER A 96 20.70 -9.82 6.26
CA SER A 96 21.43 -9.92 7.53
C SER A 96 20.81 -10.92 8.51
N ILE A 97 19.67 -11.52 8.17
CA ILE A 97 19.04 -12.58 8.96
C ILE A 97 19.85 -13.86 8.84
N GLN A 98 20.58 -14.20 9.91
CA GLN A 98 21.21 -15.52 10.04
C GLN A 98 20.20 -16.53 10.59
N PHE A 99 19.82 -17.50 9.76
CA PHE A 99 19.03 -18.66 10.17
C PHE A 99 19.92 -19.63 10.95
N VAL A 100 19.84 -19.62 12.27
CA VAL A 100 20.44 -20.66 13.11
C VAL A 100 19.52 -21.87 13.08
N ARG A 101 20.01 -23.02 12.60
CA ARG A 101 19.23 -24.27 12.60
C ARG A 101 19.00 -24.73 14.04
N GLU A 102 17.74 -25.03 14.37
CA GLU A 102 17.39 -25.75 15.60
C GLU A 102 18.21 -27.04 15.68
N GLY A 103 19.13 -27.11 16.64
CA GLY A 103 20.01 -28.27 16.83
C GLY A 103 21.20 -28.01 17.76
N GLU A 104 21.67 -26.76 17.88
CA GLU A 104 22.77 -26.37 18.79
C GLU A 104 22.26 -25.52 19.98
N PHE A 105 21.23 -25.99 20.69
CA PHE A 105 20.82 -25.36 21.94
C PHE A 105 21.30 -26.18 23.14
N ASP A 106 22.31 -25.66 23.85
CA ASP A 106 22.64 -26.07 25.21
C ASP A 106 21.75 -25.27 26.17
N GLU A 107 20.52 -25.75 26.38
CA GLU A 107 19.48 -25.08 27.17
C GLU A 107 19.86 -24.96 28.65
N LYS A 108 20.39 -23.81 29.05
CA LYS A 108 20.39 -23.42 30.47
C LYS A 108 19.07 -22.73 30.80
N LYS A 109 18.27 -23.39 31.66
CA LYS A 109 16.97 -22.90 32.15
C LYS A 109 17.04 -21.44 32.62
N GLY A 110 16.23 -20.58 31.99
CA GLY A 110 15.88 -19.25 32.49
C GLY A 110 16.31 -18.04 31.65
N ALA A 111 16.97 -18.22 30.51
CA ALA A 111 17.32 -17.10 29.61
C ALA A 111 16.45 -17.10 28.33
N PRO A 112 15.89 -15.96 27.90
CA PRO A 112 15.16 -15.87 26.64
C PRO A 112 16.13 -16.12 25.46
N ALA A 113 15.84 -17.16 24.67
CA ALA A 113 16.75 -17.74 23.69
C ALA A 113 16.82 -17.00 22.33
N LEU A 114 16.30 -15.78 22.23
CA LEU A 114 16.32 -14.99 21.00
C LEU A 114 16.73 -13.55 21.31
N ARG A 115 17.97 -13.19 20.98
CA ARG A 115 18.46 -11.81 21.01
C ARG A 115 18.50 -11.26 19.59
N LEU A 116 17.40 -10.65 19.17
CA LEU A 116 17.34 -9.85 17.95
C LEU A 116 18.08 -8.52 18.23
N ILE A 117 19.22 -8.28 17.57
CA ILE A 117 19.92 -6.99 17.65
C ILE A 117 19.58 -6.22 16.38
N GLY A 118 18.66 -5.27 16.53
CA GLY A 118 18.22 -4.31 15.52
C GLY A 118 17.16 -3.43 16.17
N ASP A 119 17.16 -2.13 15.86
CA ASP A 119 16.18 -1.18 16.40
C ASP A 119 14.80 -1.52 15.83
N VAL A 120 14.03 -2.33 16.56
CA VAL A 120 12.65 -2.69 16.20
C VAL A 120 11.71 -1.74 16.95
N GLU A 121 11.11 -0.80 16.22
CA GLU A 121 10.00 -0.01 16.76
C GLU A 121 8.67 -0.81 16.63
N PRO A 122 7.96 -1.07 17.73
CA PRO A 122 6.64 -1.69 17.68
C PRO A 122 5.61 -0.67 17.15
N VAL A 123 5.09 -0.90 15.94
CA VAL A 123 3.98 -0.10 15.39
C VAL A 123 2.68 -0.55 16.05
N SER A 124 2.04 0.36 16.78
CA SER A 124 0.78 0.09 17.48
C SER A 124 -0.39 -0.17 16.52
N GLU A 125 -1.24 -1.13 16.86
CA GLU A 125 -2.41 -1.56 16.07
C GLU A 125 -3.38 -0.40 15.73
N VAL A 126 -3.39 0.64 16.56
CA VAL A 126 -4.25 1.83 16.43
C VAL A 126 -3.82 2.74 15.28
N GLU A 127 -2.57 2.65 14.81
CA GLU A 127 -2.09 3.42 13.65
C GLU A 127 -2.37 2.74 12.30
N ARG A 128 -2.73 1.45 12.29
CA ARG A 128 -3.01 0.72 11.04
C ARG A 128 -4.39 1.02 10.44
N GLU A 129 -5.41 1.28 11.26
CA GLU A 129 -6.77 1.50 10.75
C GLU A 129 -6.98 2.87 10.06
N ARG A 130 -6.07 3.84 10.26
CA ARG A 130 -6.16 5.16 9.58
C ARG A 130 -5.38 5.27 8.28
N THR A 131 -4.70 4.21 7.85
CA THR A 131 -3.73 4.29 6.76
C THR A 131 -3.79 3.05 5.89
N ARG A 132 -4.80 2.97 5.01
CA ARG A 132 -4.81 2.08 3.83
C ARG A 132 -5.97 2.45 2.91
N ILE A 133 -5.98 3.70 2.41
CA ILE A 133 -6.72 3.96 1.16
C ILE A 133 -5.81 3.48 0.01
N ILE A 134 -5.84 2.18 -0.26
CA ILE A 134 -5.40 1.63 -1.54
C ILE A 134 -6.59 1.82 -2.48
N ARG A 135 -6.62 2.94 -3.21
CA ARG A 135 -7.57 3.05 -4.32
C ARG A 135 -6.97 2.30 -5.50
N GLU A 136 -7.67 1.29 -6.00
CA GLU A 136 -7.33 0.60 -7.26
C GLU A 136 -7.21 1.57 -8.45
N ASN A 137 -7.77 2.79 -8.33
CA ASN A 137 -7.63 3.85 -9.32
C ASN A 137 -7.53 5.24 -8.65
N VAL A 138 -6.44 5.98 -8.92
CA VAL A 138 -6.31 7.38 -8.49
C VAL A 138 -7.16 8.24 -9.43
N THR A 139 -8.26 8.80 -8.92
CA THR A 139 -9.14 9.68 -9.71
C THR A 139 -8.97 11.15 -9.32
N PRO A 140 -9.29 12.11 -10.21
CA PRO A 140 -9.24 13.54 -9.89
C PRO A 140 -10.04 13.94 -8.65
N ASP A 141 -11.18 13.28 -8.45
CA ASP A 141 -12.07 13.52 -7.31
C ASP A 141 -11.50 12.92 -6.02
N ALA A 142 -10.87 11.75 -6.08
CA ALA A 142 -10.15 11.15 -4.95
C ALA A 142 -9.00 12.04 -4.44
N VAL A 143 -8.21 12.63 -5.35
CA VAL A 143 -7.10 13.52 -4.99
C VAL A 143 -7.57 14.72 -4.15
N VAL A 144 -8.70 15.32 -4.53
CA VAL A 144 -9.25 16.48 -3.83
C VAL A 144 -9.94 16.07 -2.53
N ARG A 145 -10.73 14.99 -2.52
CA ARG A 145 -11.41 14.52 -1.31
C ARG A 145 -10.45 14.10 -0.21
N ASN A 146 -9.36 13.42 -0.54
CA ASN A 146 -8.34 13.01 0.43
C ASN A 146 -7.77 14.22 1.17
N PHE A 147 -7.46 15.28 0.43
CA PHE A 147 -7.01 16.53 1.00
C PHE A 147 -8.09 17.16 1.90
N LEU A 148 -9.33 17.28 1.40
CA LEU A 148 -10.43 17.90 2.15
C LEU A 148 -10.80 17.12 3.43
N ARG A 149 -10.62 15.79 3.43
CA ARG A 149 -10.85 14.93 4.59
C ARG A 149 -9.63 14.78 5.50
N ASN A 150 -8.48 15.32 5.11
CA ASN A 150 -7.21 15.17 5.81
C ASN A 150 -6.79 13.70 5.99
N GLU A 151 -7.06 12.86 4.99
CA GLU A 151 -6.76 11.44 5.03
C GLU A 151 -5.27 11.18 4.72
N LYS A 152 -4.62 10.33 5.52
CA LYS A 152 -3.25 9.89 5.26
C LYS A 152 -3.25 8.79 4.19
N VAL A 153 -2.45 8.99 3.15
CA VAL A 153 -2.41 8.11 1.98
C VAL A 153 -1.16 7.26 1.99
N ALA A 154 -1.25 6.00 1.55
CA ALA A 154 -0.14 5.05 1.57
C ALA A 154 1.00 5.43 0.60
N GLU A 155 0.67 5.95 -0.60
CA GLU A 155 1.65 6.29 -1.63
C GLU A 155 1.45 7.73 -2.14
N PRO A 156 1.82 8.76 -1.36
CA PRO A 156 1.58 10.17 -1.71
C PRO A 156 2.20 10.58 -3.06
N MET A 157 3.36 10.01 -3.42
CA MET A 157 4.03 10.28 -4.70
C MET A 157 3.19 9.90 -5.91
N GLN A 158 2.43 8.80 -5.85
CA GLN A 158 1.54 8.41 -6.95
C GLN A 158 0.42 9.43 -7.20
N TYR A 159 -0.07 10.08 -6.13
CA TYR A 159 -1.06 11.14 -6.24
C TYR A 159 -0.48 12.42 -6.85
N ILE A 160 0.82 12.65 -6.69
CA ILE A 160 1.55 13.74 -7.35
C ILE A 160 1.76 13.41 -8.83
N HIS A 161 2.25 12.20 -9.16
CA HIS A 161 2.45 11.78 -10.55
C HIS A 161 1.14 11.78 -11.34
N PHE A 162 0.05 11.31 -10.74
CA PHE A 162 -1.27 11.36 -11.36
C PHE A 162 -1.65 12.76 -11.87
N GLN A 163 -1.28 13.81 -11.13
CA GLN A 163 -1.59 15.19 -11.53
C GLN A 163 -0.89 15.60 -12.84
N ALA A 164 0.29 15.04 -13.14
CA ALA A 164 0.98 15.28 -14.42
C ALA A 164 0.27 14.62 -15.61
N HIS A 165 -0.57 13.61 -15.36
CA HIS A 165 -1.36 12.90 -16.37
C HIS A 165 -2.83 13.37 -16.44
N ALA A 166 -3.24 14.31 -15.58
CA ALA A 166 -4.58 14.87 -15.59
C ALA A 166 -4.66 16.12 -16.49
N GLN A 167 -5.75 16.27 -17.25
CA GLN A 167 -5.98 17.47 -18.08
C GLN A 167 -6.25 18.76 -17.27
N ARG A 168 -6.55 18.63 -15.96
CA ARG A 168 -6.87 19.77 -15.10
C ARG A 168 -5.63 20.25 -14.37
N LYS A 169 -5.45 21.57 -14.35
CA LYS A 169 -4.30 22.23 -13.72
C LYS A 169 -4.33 22.26 -12.18
N TRP A 170 -5.53 22.31 -11.59
CA TRP A 170 -5.68 22.62 -10.17
C TRP A 170 -6.00 21.38 -9.35
N PHE A 171 -4.99 20.94 -8.59
CA PHE A 171 -5.09 19.90 -7.57
C PHE A 171 -4.24 20.28 -6.35
N PRO A 172 -4.61 19.86 -5.14
CA PRO A 172 -3.76 19.95 -3.96
C PRO A 172 -2.47 19.14 -4.17
N VAL A 173 -1.31 19.75 -4.00
CA VAL A 173 0.01 19.11 -4.19
C VAL A 173 0.86 19.22 -2.92
N TRP A 174 0.77 20.32 -2.17
CA TRP A 174 1.61 20.59 -1.01
C TRP A 174 1.31 19.62 0.15
N PHE A 175 0.05 19.26 0.34
CA PHE A 175 -0.39 18.21 1.25
C PHE A 175 0.29 16.86 0.99
N TYR A 176 0.40 16.46 -0.28
CA TYR A 176 1.03 15.19 -0.64
C TYR A 176 2.56 15.27 -0.51
N ILE A 177 3.15 16.44 -0.76
CA ILE A 177 4.59 16.67 -0.54
C ILE A 177 4.92 16.58 0.96
N ASP A 178 4.09 17.19 1.83
CA ASP A 178 4.27 17.12 3.28
C ASP A 178 4.08 15.68 3.79
N GLN A 179 3.10 14.93 3.27
CA GLN A 179 2.94 13.50 3.58
C GLN A 179 4.10 12.64 3.06
N ALA A 180 4.66 12.96 1.89
CA ALA A 180 5.83 12.27 1.34
C ALA A 180 7.14 12.66 2.03
N GLN A 181 7.13 13.63 2.96
CA GLN A 181 8.31 14.21 3.58
C GLN A 181 9.39 14.61 2.56
N SER A 182 8.97 14.97 1.35
CA SER A 182 9.84 15.27 0.20
C SER A 182 9.97 16.77 0.01
N ASN A 183 10.99 17.22 -0.73
CA ASN A 183 11.15 18.64 -1.05
C ASN A 183 10.46 18.99 -2.38
N ALA A 184 9.89 20.19 -2.48
CA ALA A 184 9.23 20.65 -3.70
C ALA A 184 10.17 20.71 -4.92
N THR A 185 11.45 21.01 -4.72
CA THR A 185 12.48 20.99 -5.77
C THR A 185 12.74 19.59 -6.29
N GLU A 186 12.90 18.61 -5.39
CA GLU A 186 13.13 17.21 -5.76
C GLU A 186 11.93 16.63 -6.51
N VAL A 187 10.72 16.91 -6.03
CA VAL A 187 9.47 16.51 -6.70
C VAL A 187 9.34 17.17 -8.07
N ALA A 188 9.71 18.44 -8.21
CA ALA A 188 9.70 19.12 -9.51
C ALA A 188 10.72 18.54 -10.50
N GLU A 189 11.90 18.11 -10.03
CA GLU A 189 12.88 17.41 -10.87
C GLU A 189 12.42 16.02 -11.29
N ASP A 190 11.82 15.27 -10.37
CA ASP A 190 11.24 13.96 -10.68
C ASP A 190 10.13 14.07 -11.73
N LEU A 191 9.20 15.02 -11.55
CA LEU A 191 8.14 15.29 -12.52
C LEU A 191 8.69 15.63 -13.92
N ARG A 192 9.81 16.35 -14.03
CA ARG A 192 10.44 16.66 -15.33
C ARG A 192 11.02 15.43 -16.03
N LYS A 193 11.47 14.43 -15.28
CA LYS A 193 12.02 13.17 -15.83
C LYS A 193 10.93 12.24 -16.36
N GLN A 194 9.70 12.39 -15.87
CA GLN A 194 8.58 11.54 -16.26
C GLN A 194 8.00 11.90 -17.64
N VAL A 195 7.56 10.87 -18.37
CA VAL A 195 6.84 11.01 -19.63
C VAL A 195 5.40 11.42 -19.32
N ALA A 196 5.09 12.72 -19.44
CA ALA A 196 3.74 13.22 -19.19
C ALA A 196 2.85 13.04 -20.41
N THR A 197 1.64 12.50 -20.20
CA THR A 197 0.59 12.46 -21.23
C THR A 197 0.15 13.87 -21.64
N TYR A 198 0.18 14.82 -20.68
CA TYR A 198 -0.12 16.23 -20.92
C TYR A 198 1.05 17.11 -20.43
N PRO A 199 2.04 17.40 -21.30
CA PRO A 199 3.22 18.20 -20.93
C PRO A 199 2.85 19.57 -20.33
N SER A 200 1.80 20.21 -20.84
CA SER A 200 1.30 21.49 -20.32
C SER A 200 0.80 21.42 -18.86
N SER A 201 0.24 20.28 -18.46
CA SER A 201 -0.25 20.08 -17.08
C SER A 201 0.90 19.79 -16.12
N ARG A 202 1.88 19.00 -16.57
CA ARG A 202 3.15 18.81 -15.85
C ARG A 202 3.89 20.13 -15.66
N ASP A 203 4.06 20.91 -16.72
CA ASP A 203 4.81 22.16 -16.68
C ASP A 203 4.12 23.17 -15.76
N ALA A 204 2.78 23.23 -15.79
CA ALA A 204 2.00 24.03 -14.85
C ALA A 204 2.17 23.56 -13.39
N LEU A 205 2.27 22.26 -13.12
CA LEU A 205 2.54 21.73 -11.79
C LEU A 205 3.95 22.11 -11.32
N VAL A 206 4.93 21.97 -12.20
CA VAL A 206 6.34 22.36 -11.94
C VAL A 206 6.46 23.86 -11.68
N ASP A 207 5.78 24.71 -12.44
CA ASP A 207 5.77 26.15 -12.22
C ASP A 207 5.16 26.54 -10.87
N ARG A 208 4.14 25.78 -10.40
CA ARG A 208 3.57 25.95 -9.06
C ARG A 208 4.56 25.57 -7.97
N LEU A 209 5.25 24.43 -8.12
CA LEU A 209 6.28 23.99 -7.17
C LEU A 209 7.48 24.93 -7.13
N ALA A 210 7.81 25.56 -8.26
CA ALA A 210 8.84 26.60 -8.37
C ALA A 210 8.38 27.99 -7.85
N GLY A 211 7.12 28.13 -7.41
CA GLY A 211 6.56 29.38 -6.92
C GLY A 211 6.28 30.45 -8.00
N LYS A 212 6.36 30.09 -9.29
CA LYS A 212 6.07 30.99 -10.41
C LYS A 212 4.56 31.17 -10.64
N ASP A 213 3.76 30.21 -10.20
CA ASP A 213 2.31 30.23 -10.31
C ASP A 213 1.65 29.83 -8.99
N ALA A 214 0.47 30.38 -8.71
CA ALA A 214 -0.26 30.15 -7.47
C ALA A 214 -1.75 30.00 -7.73
N ALA A 215 -2.43 29.22 -6.89
CA ALA A 215 -3.89 29.05 -6.98
C ALA A 215 -4.65 30.35 -6.67
N PHE A 216 -3.97 31.35 -6.10
CA PHE A 216 -4.52 32.67 -5.81
C PHE A 216 -5.19 33.29 -7.05
N ARG A 217 -6.41 33.80 -6.86
CA ARG A 217 -7.12 34.59 -7.87
C ARG A 217 -7.82 35.74 -7.17
N GLN A 218 -7.64 36.95 -7.67
CA GLN A 218 -8.37 38.10 -7.13
C GLN A 218 -9.88 37.90 -7.35
N SER A 219 -10.63 37.92 -6.25
CA SER A 219 -12.09 37.90 -6.27
C SER A 219 -12.64 39.29 -6.61
N THR A 220 -13.73 39.37 -7.37
CA THR A 220 -14.47 40.61 -7.62
C THR A 220 -15.93 40.48 -7.14
N GLY A 221 -16.55 41.59 -6.74
CA GLY A 221 -17.98 41.66 -6.41
C GLY A 221 -18.37 40.88 -5.15
N LYS A 222 -19.40 40.01 -5.26
CA LYS A 222 -19.94 39.25 -4.11
C LYS A 222 -18.89 38.36 -3.42
N ALA A 223 -17.95 37.80 -4.19
CA ALA A 223 -16.87 36.97 -3.65
C ALA A 223 -15.85 37.79 -2.85
N GLU A 224 -15.62 39.06 -3.21
CA GLU A 224 -14.72 39.95 -2.46
C GLU A 224 -15.30 40.38 -1.12
N ALA A 225 -16.60 40.69 -1.08
CA ALA A 225 -17.32 40.97 0.15
C ALA A 225 -17.29 39.75 1.09
N LEU A 226 -17.44 38.54 0.54
CA LEU A 226 -17.36 37.30 1.31
C LEU A 226 -15.93 37.00 1.77
N ARG A 227 -14.91 37.24 0.93
CA ARG A 227 -13.49 37.16 1.33
C ARG A 227 -13.19 38.03 2.54
N GLY A 228 -13.71 39.26 2.58
CA GLY A 228 -13.54 40.17 3.70
C GLY A 228 -14.16 39.63 5.01
N LYS A 229 -15.27 38.89 4.92
CA LYS A 229 -15.90 38.20 6.07
C LYS A 229 -15.09 36.97 6.50
N LEU A 230 -14.66 36.14 5.55
CA LEU A 230 -13.83 34.97 5.80
C LEU A 230 -12.49 35.33 6.44
N ALA A 231 -11.85 36.42 5.98
CA ALA A 231 -10.59 36.91 6.56
C ALA A 231 -10.76 37.45 7.99
N ARG A 232 -11.98 37.83 8.40
CA ARG A 232 -12.32 38.24 9.77
C ARG A 232 -12.79 37.09 10.67
N GLY A 233 -12.88 35.86 10.15
CA GLY A 233 -13.35 34.68 10.88
C GLY A 233 -14.87 34.47 10.86
N GLU A 234 -15.62 35.27 10.09
CA GLU A 234 -17.06 35.04 9.86
C GLU A 234 -17.24 34.00 8.75
N ILE A 235 -17.16 32.73 9.12
CA ILE A 235 -17.29 31.59 8.20
C ILE A 235 -18.76 31.15 8.17
N LYS A 236 -19.47 31.48 7.10
CA LYS A 236 -20.83 31.00 6.85
C LYS A 236 -20.80 29.99 5.70
N ALA A 237 -21.33 28.79 5.95
CA ALA A 237 -21.47 27.77 4.92
C ALA A 237 -22.48 28.23 3.85
N PRO A 238 -22.17 28.05 2.55
CA PRO A 238 -23.11 28.29 1.47
C PRO A 238 -24.26 27.29 1.53
N VAL A 239 -25.49 27.76 1.27
CA VAL A 239 -26.71 26.95 1.34
C VAL A 239 -27.10 26.43 -0.05
N ASP A 240 -26.69 27.15 -1.09
CA ASP A 240 -27.09 26.86 -2.48
C ASP A 240 -25.88 26.72 -3.41
N VAL A 241 -26.12 26.07 -4.54
CA VAL A 241 -25.18 25.78 -5.63
C VAL A 241 -24.51 27.04 -6.18
N ASP A 242 -25.25 28.15 -6.32
CA ASP A 242 -24.68 29.41 -6.80
C ASP A 242 -23.81 30.08 -5.72
N GLU A 243 -24.16 29.91 -4.44
CA GLU A 243 -23.34 30.37 -3.32
C GLU A 243 -22.04 29.56 -3.20
N ASP A 244 -22.04 28.27 -3.57
CA ASP A 244 -20.83 27.43 -3.57
C ASP A 244 -19.73 28.01 -4.48
N VAL A 245 -20.11 28.57 -5.64
CA VAL A 245 -19.15 29.19 -6.58
C VAL A 245 -18.60 30.50 -6.02
N VAL A 246 -19.46 31.30 -5.38
CA VAL A 246 -19.06 32.56 -4.74
C VAL A 246 -18.14 32.27 -3.55
N PHE A 247 -18.44 31.24 -2.76
CA PHE A 247 -17.61 30.77 -1.66
C PHE A 247 -16.26 30.27 -2.15
N ALA A 248 -16.23 29.40 -3.17
CA ALA A 248 -14.98 28.92 -3.77
C ALA A 248 -14.13 30.09 -4.32
N GLY A 249 -14.76 31.08 -4.97
CA GLY A 249 -14.09 32.29 -5.43
C GLY A 249 -13.52 33.15 -4.29
N ALA A 250 -14.22 33.24 -3.17
CA ALA A 250 -13.73 33.94 -1.97
C ALA A 250 -12.53 33.22 -1.35
N VAL A 251 -12.55 31.87 -1.30
CA VAL A 251 -11.44 31.04 -0.80
C VAL A 251 -10.20 31.19 -1.68
N GLN A 252 -10.36 31.22 -3.01
CA GLN A 252 -9.26 31.46 -3.96
C GLN A 252 -8.56 32.80 -3.72
N ALA A 253 -9.26 33.79 -3.17
CA ALA A 253 -8.75 35.13 -2.90
C ALA A 253 -8.24 35.32 -1.46
N LEU A 254 -8.17 34.26 -0.64
CA LEU A 254 -7.74 34.40 0.75
C LEU A 254 -6.26 34.82 0.85
N PRO A 255 -5.96 35.79 1.74
CA PRO A 255 -4.58 36.19 2.02
C PRO A 255 -3.85 35.12 2.85
N THR A 256 -2.52 35.20 2.91
CA THR A 256 -1.67 34.28 3.68
C THR A 256 -1.74 34.46 5.20
N THR A 257 -2.56 35.40 5.68
CA THR A 257 -2.64 35.81 7.10
C THR A 257 -3.80 35.16 7.86
N VAL A 258 -4.53 34.23 7.25
CA VAL A 258 -5.69 33.56 7.87
C VAL A 258 -5.23 32.53 8.91
N LYS A 259 -5.96 32.40 10.01
CA LYS A 259 -5.60 31.47 11.10
C LYS A 259 -5.81 30.00 10.67
N PRO A 260 -4.97 29.06 11.12
CA PRO A 260 -5.11 27.63 10.77
C PRO A 260 -6.48 27.03 11.10
N LYS A 261 -7.07 27.42 12.24
CA LYS A 261 -8.40 26.94 12.69
C LYS A 261 -9.53 27.35 11.73
N ASP A 262 -9.40 28.52 11.11
CA ASP A 262 -10.37 29.03 10.14
C ASP A 262 -10.23 28.28 8.81
N LEU A 263 -9.00 27.92 8.43
CA LEU A 263 -8.71 27.10 7.25
C LEU A 263 -9.28 25.67 7.37
N GLU A 264 -9.21 25.05 8.54
CA GLU A 264 -9.83 23.73 8.76
C GLU A 264 -11.36 23.80 8.64
N SER A 265 -11.98 24.87 9.15
CA SER A 265 -13.43 25.08 9.03
C SER A 265 -13.85 25.27 7.57
N ILE A 266 -13.07 26.03 6.79
CA ILE A 266 -13.26 26.20 5.35
C ILE A 266 -13.10 24.87 4.61
N ARG A 267 -12.14 24.03 5.03
CA ARG A 267 -11.92 22.70 4.45
C ARG A 267 -13.17 21.81 4.52
N THR A 268 -13.80 21.74 5.70
CA THR A 268 -15.04 20.97 5.90
C THR A 268 -16.17 21.51 5.02
N ILE A 269 -16.32 22.84 4.93
CA ILE A 269 -17.35 23.46 4.09
C ILE A 269 -17.11 23.17 2.60
N LEU A 270 -15.85 23.22 2.14
CA LEU A 270 -15.52 22.88 0.76
C LEU A 270 -15.82 21.41 0.41
N LEU A 271 -15.74 20.50 1.38
CA LEU A 271 -16.15 19.11 1.18
C LEU A 271 -17.65 19.01 0.90
N GLU A 272 -18.48 19.72 1.67
CA GLU A 272 -19.93 19.79 1.43
C GLU A 272 -20.25 20.43 0.07
N CYS A 273 -19.55 21.49 -0.32
CA CYS A 273 -19.68 22.10 -1.65
C CYS A 273 -19.33 21.11 -2.77
N LEU A 274 -18.30 20.29 -2.56
CA LEU A 274 -17.87 19.27 -3.53
C LEU A 274 -18.93 18.18 -3.68
N ASP A 275 -19.54 17.74 -2.58
CA ASP A 275 -20.61 16.74 -2.59
C ASP A 275 -21.86 17.25 -3.33
N ARG A 276 -22.20 18.54 -3.19
CA ARG A 276 -23.28 19.19 -3.97
C ARG A 276 -22.95 19.39 -5.46
N ALA A 277 -21.69 19.27 -5.86
CA ALA A 277 -21.23 19.49 -7.23
C ALA A 277 -21.14 18.21 -8.09
N GLN A 278 -21.62 17.05 -7.61
CA GLN A 278 -21.50 15.74 -8.28
C GLN A 278 -22.36 15.57 -9.55
N GLY A 279 -23.20 16.53 -9.95
CA GLY A 279 -24.02 16.44 -11.17
C GLY A 279 -23.20 16.32 -12.46
N THR A 280 -23.75 15.69 -13.51
CA THR A 280 -23.06 15.43 -14.79
C THR A 280 -23.06 16.63 -15.76
N ASP A 281 -23.77 17.71 -15.43
CA ASP A 281 -23.92 18.87 -16.31
C ASP A 281 -22.62 19.67 -16.50
N SER A 282 -22.51 20.38 -17.63
CA SER A 282 -21.41 21.32 -17.89
C SER A 282 -21.26 22.38 -16.79
N ARG A 283 -22.39 22.88 -16.25
CA ARG A 283 -22.39 23.78 -15.08
C ARG A 283 -21.75 23.13 -13.86
N SER A 284 -22.03 21.86 -13.60
CA SER A 284 -21.43 21.07 -12.52
C SER A 284 -19.92 20.86 -12.71
N SER A 285 -19.47 20.62 -13.94
CA SER A 285 -18.03 20.53 -14.26
C SER A 285 -17.26 21.84 -13.99
N ASN A 286 -17.86 22.98 -14.33
CA ASN A 286 -17.29 24.30 -14.04
C ASN A 286 -17.24 24.59 -12.53
N ARG A 287 -18.31 24.22 -11.80
CA ARG A 287 -18.36 24.32 -10.32
C ARG A 287 -17.23 23.52 -9.67
N ARG A 288 -17.06 22.25 -10.06
CA ARG A 288 -15.95 21.42 -9.58
C ARG A 288 -14.59 22.06 -9.86
N GLY A 289 -14.41 22.65 -11.03
CA GLY A 289 -13.17 23.37 -11.36
C GLY A 289 -12.88 24.55 -10.41
N ALA A 290 -13.90 25.31 -10.04
CA ALA A 290 -13.76 26.41 -9.07
C ALA A 290 -13.44 25.88 -7.65
N ILE A 291 -14.09 24.80 -7.22
CA ILE A 291 -13.85 24.16 -5.92
C ILE A 291 -12.45 23.57 -5.86
N TYR A 292 -11.97 22.93 -6.93
CA TYR A 292 -10.63 22.33 -6.98
C TYR A 292 -9.55 23.40 -6.83
N ARG A 293 -9.71 24.53 -7.52
CA ARG A 293 -8.78 25.67 -7.36
C ARG A 293 -8.85 26.27 -5.95
N ALA A 294 -10.04 26.34 -5.34
CA ALA A 294 -10.18 26.77 -3.95
C ALA A 294 -9.47 25.80 -2.98
N ALA A 295 -9.60 24.49 -3.19
CA ALA A 295 -8.90 23.47 -2.40
C ALA A 295 -7.38 23.59 -2.58
N SER A 296 -6.89 23.79 -3.81
CA SER A 296 -5.48 24.07 -4.08
C SER A 296 -4.96 25.34 -3.40
N ARG A 297 -5.80 26.38 -3.26
CA ARG A 297 -5.41 27.58 -2.52
C ARG A 297 -5.33 27.32 -1.02
N LEU A 298 -6.26 26.55 -0.47
CA LEU A 298 -6.24 26.14 0.93
C LEU A 298 -5.00 25.29 1.24
N ASP A 299 -4.65 24.40 0.31
CA ASP A 299 -3.46 23.55 0.36
C ASP A 299 -2.17 24.37 0.39
N GLU A 300 -2.05 25.37 -0.49
CA GLU A 300 -0.94 26.33 -0.46
C GLU A 300 -0.86 27.08 0.87
N LEU A 301 -1.98 27.48 1.46
CA LEU A 301 -2.00 28.21 2.74
C LEU A 301 -1.62 27.35 3.94
N LEU A 302 -1.90 26.05 3.91
CA LEU A 302 -1.63 25.13 5.02
C LEU A 302 -0.24 24.49 4.94
N TYR A 303 0.21 24.12 3.74
CA TYR A 303 1.35 23.23 3.56
C TYR A 303 2.50 23.82 2.73
N SER A 304 2.29 24.95 2.04
CA SER A 304 3.40 25.65 1.38
C SER A 304 4.27 26.34 2.44
N LYS A 305 5.27 25.63 2.94
CA LYS A 305 6.33 26.20 3.78
C LYS A 305 7.12 27.16 2.89
N LYS A 306 6.99 28.46 3.14
CA LYS A 306 7.86 29.50 2.57
C LYS A 306 9.17 29.56 3.33
#